data_AF-A0A661QE31-F1
#
_entry.id   AF-A0A661QE31-F1
#
_cell.length_a   1.000
_cell.length_b   1.000
_cell.length_c   1.000
_cell.angle_alpha   90.00
_cell.angle_beta   90.00
_cell.angle_gamma   90.00
#
_symmetry.space_group_name_H-M   'P 1'
#
loop_
_entity.id
_entity.type
_entity.pdbx_description
1 polymer ?
#
loop_
_entity_poly.entity_id
_entity_poly.type
_entity_poly.pdbx_seq_one_letter_code
_entity_poly.pdbx_strand_id
1 'polypeptide(L)'
;MEQMEIIPQEAPLAVPEDELEKLAMVAEKRVEAVKKILRAALRLTNYQDWVDMGGRPYLTATGAEKLGAQFQISITGLEVEEKERQDKKGKWIEFVAKARFRMGDREIEAVGTCSTRTKFFGYVRGELRELEEVDLPSVRKAAISNCKRNGILTLLGLRSPTYEDLKAAGIDVSKIQKVEYRKGGK
;
A
#
# COMPACT_ATOMS: atom_id res chain seq x y z
N MET A 1 10.19 -41.61 1.29
CA MET A 1 11.15 -40.67 0.67
C MET A 1 10.55 -40.29 -0.67
N GLU A 2 9.97 -39.10 -0.77
CA GLU A 2 9.45 -38.54 -2.02
C GLU A 2 10.64 -38.21 -2.94
N GLN A 3 10.59 -38.70 -4.18
CA GLN A 3 11.57 -38.36 -5.20
C GLN A 3 11.27 -36.94 -5.70
N MET A 4 12.22 -36.02 -5.54
CA MET A 4 12.18 -34.72 -6.21
C MET A 4 12.48 -34.92 -7.70
N GLU A 5 11.49 -34.68 -8.54
CA GLU A 5 11.70 -34.46 -9.98
C GLU A 5 12.46 -33.15 -10.19
N ILE A 6 13.66 -33.26 -10.77
CA ILE A 6 14.41 -32.12 -11.26
C ILE A 6 13.82 -31.77 -12.62
N ILE A 7 13.03 -30.71 -12.68
CA ILE A 7 12.58 -30.13 -13.95
C ILE A 7 13.81 -29.48 -14.60
N PRO A 8 14.23 -29.88 -15.81
CA PRO A 8 15.33 -29.24 -16.51
C PRO A 8 14.96 -27.78 -16.77
N GLN A 9 15.72 -26.85 -16.19
CA GLN A 9 15.57 -25.45 -16.51
C GLN A 9 16.31 -25.20 -17.83
N GLU A 10 15.57 -25.06 -18.92
CA GLU A 10 16.16 -24.62 -20.20
C GLU A 10 16.88 -23.28 -19.97
N ALA A 11 18.16 -23.24 -20.32
CA ALA A 11 18.97 -22.04 -20.20
C ALA A 11 18.33 -20.91 -21.03
N PRO A 12 18.26 -19.67 -20.52
CA PRO A 12 17.60 -18.61 -21.24
C PRO A 12 18.32 -18.31 -22.56
N LEU A 13 17.51 -18.12 -23.61
CA LEU A 13 17.89 -17.56 -24.90
C LEU A 13 18.83 -16.36 -24.69
N ALA A 14 20.05 -16.46 -25.22
CA ALA A 14 20.96 -15.32 -25.27
C ALA A 14 20.29 -14.19 -26.05
N VAL A 15 20.03 -13.06 -25.39
CA VAL A 15 19.51 -11.86 -26.03
C VAL A 15 20.63 -11.31 -26.93
N PRO A 16 20.42 -11.15 -28.24
CA PRO A 16 21.40 -10.53 -29.13
C PRO A 16 21.85 -9.16 -28.60
N GLU A 17 23.12 -8.80 -28.78
CA GLU A 17 23.70 -7.55 -28.23
C GLU A 17 22.91 -6.30 -28.63
N ASP A 18 22.47 -6.22 -29.89
CA ASP A 18 21.61 -5.14 -30.40
C ASP A 18 20.24 -5.07 -29.72
N GLU A 19 19.70 -6.21 -29.26
CA GLU A 19 18.45 -6.25 -28.48
C GLU A 19 18.69 -5.85 -27.02
N LEU A 20 19.86 -6.17 -26.46
CA LEU A 20 20.27 -5.75 -25.12
C LEU A 20 20.44 -4.23 -25.03
N GLU A 21 21.09 -3.61 -26.02
CA GLU A 21 21.24 -2.16 -26.08
C GLU A 21 19.88 -1.45 -26.22
N LYS A 22 19.01 -1.96 -27.11
CA LYS A 22 17.63 -1.43 -27.26
C LYS A 22 16.84 -1.56 -25.97
N LEU A 23 16.95 -2.70 -25.29
CA LEU A 23 16.31 -2.92 -23.99
C LEU A 23 16.79 -1.90 -22.95
N ALA A 24 18.11 -1.67 -22.87
CA ALA A 24 18.70 -0.68 -21.96
C ALA A 24 18.20 0.74 -22.26
N MET A 25 18.17 1.15 -23.52
CA MET A 25 17.65 2.47 -23.91
C MET A 25 16.17 2.67 -23.55
N VAL A 26 15.33 1.65 -23.75
CA VAL A 26 13.92 1.70 -23.37
C VAL A 26 13.76 1.73 -21.85
N ALA A 27 14.59 0.99 -21.11
CA ALA A 27 14.59 1.00 -19.65
C ALA A 27 14.92 2.39 -19.09
N GLU A 28 15.97 3.06 -19.57
CA GLU A 28 16.33 4.41 -19.13
C GLU A 28 15.21 5.43 -19.39
N LYS A 29 14.58 5.38 -20.57
CA LYS A 29 13.42 6.24 -20.88
C LYS A 29 12.26 5.99 -19.91
N ARG A 30 12.00 4.74 -19.53
CA ARG A 30 10.98 4.38 -18.54
C ARG A 30 11.33 4.88 -17.16
N VAL A 31 12.59 4.76 -16.73
CA VAL A 31 13.07 5.28 -15.44
C VAL A 31 12.80 6.78 -15.34
N GLU A 32 13.14 7.55 -16.36
CA GLU A 32 12.92 9.00 -16.36
C GLU A 32 11.43 9.37 -16.37
N ALA A 33 10.60 8.63 -17.13
CA ALA A 33 9.15 8.82 -17.09
C ALA A 33 8.56 8.54 -15.69
N VAL A 34 8.97 7.44 -15.05
CA VAL A 34 8.52 7.08 -13.70
C VAL A 34 8.98 8.12 -12.68
N LYS A 35 10.24 8.57 -12.71
CA LYS A 35 10.73 9.64 -11.82
C LYS A 35 9.90 10.92 -11.96
N LYS A 36 9.53 11.31 -13.19
CA LYS A 36 8.66 12.47 -13.42
C LYS A 36 7.27 12.29 -12.80
N ILE A 37 6.65 11.12 -12.98
CA ILE A 37 5.35 10.78 -12.37
C ILE A 37 5.45 10.85 -10.84
N LEU A 38 6.47 10.24 -10.23
CA LEU A 38 6.67 10.24 -8.78
C LEU A 38 6.85 11.66 -8.23
N ARG A 39 7.68 12.49 -8.87
CA ARG A 39 7.85 13.90 -8.48
C ARG A 39 6.55 14.68 -8.59
N ALA A 40 5.80 14.49 -9.65
CA ALA A 40 4.50 15.14 -9.83
C ALA A 40 3.51 14.69 -8.74
N ALA A 41 3.42 13.39 -8.46
CA ALA A 41 2.56 12.84 -7.42
C ALA A 41 2.90 13.42 -6.04
N LEU A 42 4.18 13.45 -5.66
CA LEU A 42 4.60 14.02 -4.38
C LEU A 42 4.25 15.51 -4.28
N ARG A 43 4.45 16.29 -5.34
CA ARG A 43 4.13 17.74 -5.38
C ARG A 43 2.63 18.04 -5.30
N LEU A 44 1.77 17.07 -5.58
CA LEU A 44 0.31 17.19 -5.41
C LEU A 44 -0.14 16.91 -3.97
N THR A 45 0.76 16.43 -3.11
CA THR A 45 0.47 16.20 -1.69
C THR A 45 0.99 17.35 -0.83
N ASN A 46 0.51 17.42 0.41
CA ASN A 46 1.00 18.33 1.44
C ASN A 46 1.23 17.57 2.75
N TYR A 47 1.78 18.23 3.77
CA TYR A 47 2.15 17.58 5.04
C TYR A 47 1.00 16.84 5.76
N GLN A 48 -0.27 17.21 5.53
CA GLN A 48 -1.44 16.55 6.11
C GLN A 48 -1.80 15.23 5.42
N ASP A 49 -1.30 15.03 4.20
CA ASP A 49 -1.49 13.77 3.47
C ASP A 49 -0.53 12.67 3.95
N TRP A 50 0.40 13.00 4.85
CA TRP A 50 1.42 12.09 5.34
C TRP A 50 1.37 11.95 6.85
N VAL A 51 1.73 10.76 7.33
CA VAL A 51 2.01 10.49 8.74
C VAL A 51 3.35 9.75 8.84
N ASP A 52 4.12 10.03 9.88
CA ASP A 52 5.29 9.22 10.24
C ASP A 52 4.78 7.97 10.96
N MET A 53 4.92 6.81 10.31
CA MET A 53 4.67 5.51 10.93
C MET A 53 6.00 4.83 11.24
N GLY A 54 6.49 5.01 12.46
CA GLY A 54 7.70 4.32 12.94
C GLY A 54 8.96 4.70 12.17
N GLY A 55 9.14 5.99 11.88
CA GLY A 55 10.27 6.56 11.16
C GLY A 55 10.16 6.48 9.64
N ARG A 56 8.97 6.17 9.11
CA ARG A 56 8.73 6.08 7.66
C ARG A 56 7.54 6.93 7.25
N PRO A 57 7.64 7.75 6.20
CA PRO A 57 6.51 8.52 5.71
C PRO A 57 5.48 7.57 5.09
N TYR A 58 4.24 7.70 5.56
CA TYR A 58 3.12 6.90 5.12
C TYR A 58 2.05 7.85 4.57
N LEU A 59 1.77 7.73 3.26
CA LEU A 59 0.67 8.49 2.65
C LEU A 59 -0.65 7.99 3.22
N THR A 60 -1.51 8.88 3.71
CA THR A 60 -2.83 8.53 4.23
C THR A 60 -3.78 8.11 3.11
N ALA A 61 -4.93 7.53 3.46
CA ALA A 61 -5.94 7.16 2.46
C ALA A 61 -6.50 8.39 1.73
N THR A 62 -6.70 9.51 2.43
CA THR A 62 -7.14 10.78 1.83
C THR A 62 -6.07 11.34 0.89
N GLY A 63 -4.79 11.27 1.27
CA GLY A 63 -3.67 11.61 0.41
C GLY A 63 -3.62 10.75 -0.85
N ALA A 64 -3.85 9.44 -0.72
CA ALA A 64 -3.92 8.54 -1.86
C ALA A 64 -5.13 8.86 -2.76
N GLU A 65 -6.33 9.05 -2.22
CA GLU A 65 -7.52 9.40 -3.00
C GLU A 65 -7.34 10.72 -3.78
N LYS A 66 -6.68 11.72 -3.18
CA LYS A 66 -6.28 12.95 -3.87
C LYS A 66 -5.44 12.66 -5.11
N LEU A 67 -4.43 11.80 -5.00
CA LEU A 67 -3.63 11.37 -6.15
C LEU A 67 -4.46 10.59 -7.17
N GLY A 68 -5.30 9.65 -6.71
CA GLY A 68 -6.18 8.88 -7.59
C GLY A 68 -7.04 9.76 -8.49
N ALA A 69 -7.61 10.84 -7.93
CA ALA A 69 -8.39 11.81 -8.70
C ALA A 69 -7.55 12.54 -9.75
N GLN A 70 -6.35 13.03 -9.40
CA GLN A 70 -5.49 13.80 -10.31
C GLN A 70 -4.91 12.94 -11.45
N PHE A 71 -4.64 11.66 -11.17
CA PHE A 71 -4.14 10.71 -12.15
C PHE A 71 -5.25 9.91 -12.85
N GLN A 72 -6.53 10.29 -12.65
CA GLN A 72 -7.69 9.67 -13.30
C GLN A 72 -7.75 8.15 -13.10
N ILE A 73 -7.42 7.69 -11.89
CA ILE A 73 -7.47 6.28 -11.53
C ILE A 73 -8.92 5.89 -11.28
N SER A 74 -9.43 4.97 -12.10
CA SER A 74 -10.75 4.38 -11.88
C SER A 74 -10.65 3.22 -10.88
N ILE A 75 -11.67 3.12 -10.02
CA ILE A 75 -11.80 2.04 -9.02
C ILE A 75 -13.15 1.38 -9.28
N THR A 76 -13.15 0.07 -9.57
CA THR A 76 -14.35 -0.70 -9.89
C THR A 76 -14.36 -2.03 -9.17
N GLY A 77 -15.54 -2.64 -9.04
CA GLY A 77 -15.69 -3.95 -8.40
C GLY A 77 -15.21 -3.95 -6.95
N LEU A 78 -15.48 -2.88 -6.20
CA LEU A 78 -15.16 -2.83 -4.77
C LEU A 78 -16.07 -3.82 -4.03
N GLU A 79 -15.46 -4.87 -3.50
CA GLU A 79 -16.10 -5.90 -2.69
C GLU A 79 -15.45 -5.91 -1.30
N VAL A 80 -16.24 -6.22 -0.28
CA VAL A 80 -15.75 -6.34 1.09
C VAL A 80 -16.31 -7.61 1.71
N GLU A 81 -15.41 -8.51 2.07
CA GLU A 81 -15.71 -9.76 2.75
C GLU A 81 -15.49 -9.59 4.25
N GLU A 82 -16.44 -10.03 5.06
CA GLU A 82 -16.34 -10.12 6.51
C GLU A 82 -16.02 -11.56 6.91
N LYS A 83 -15.05 -11.74 7.82
CA LYS A 83 -14.59 -13.05 8.26
C LYS A 83 -14.52 -13.12 9.77
N GLU A 84 -15.33 -13.99 10.35
CA GLU A 84 -15.15 -14.40 11.74
C GLU A 84 -13.92 -15.33 11.84
N ARG A 85 -13.15 -15.13 12.90
CA ARG A 85 -11.92 -15.86 13.21
C ARG A 85 -11.87 -16.16 14.70
N GLN A 86 -11.13 -17.20 15.07
CA GLN A 86 -10.97 -17.60 16.47
C GLN A 86 -9.61 -18.24 16.72
N ASP A 87 -9.05 -17.97 17.90
CA ASP A 87 -7.80 -18.51 18.41
C ASP A 87 -7.85 -18.60 19.94
N LYS A 88 -6.71 -18.90 20.56
CA LYS A 88 -6.59 -19.01 22.02
C LYS A 88 -6.92 -17.71 22.78
N LYS A 89 -6.92 -16.56 22.11
CA LYS A 89 -7.19 -15.24 22.70
C LYS A 89 -8.64 -14.78 22.46
N GLY A 90 -9.50 -15.65 21.91
CA GLY A 90 -10.92 -15.37 21.64
C GLY A 90 -11.24 -15.20 20.16
N LYS A 91 -12.44 -14.68 19.87
CA LYS A 91 -12.91 -14.41 18.51
C LYS A 91 -12.44 -13.03 18.03
N TRP A 92 -12.36 -12.85 16.72
CA TRP A 92 -12.20 -11.53 16.10
C TRP A 92 -12.81 -11.49 14.69
N ILE A 93 -13.03 -10.29 14.19
CA ILE A 93 -13.55 -10.06 12.85
C ILE A 93 -12.45 -9.45 11.99
N GLU A 94 -12.26 -10.00 10.79
CA GLU A 94 -11.38 -9.51 9.75
C GLU A 94 -12.21 -9.08 8.55
N PHE A 95 -11.99 -7.85 8.07
CA PHE A 95 -12.54 -7.35 6.82
C PHE A 95 -11.47 -7.38 5.73
N VAL A 96 -11.82 -7.92 4.57
CA VAL A 96 -10.98 -7.98 3.37
C VAL A 96 -11.69 -7.23 2.26
N ALA A 97 -11.17 -6.04 1.91
CA ALA A 97 -11.64 -5.25 0.79
C ALA A 97 -10.79 -5.52 -0.44
N LYS A 98 -11.44 -5.66 -1.59
CA LYS A 98 -10.82 -6.00 -2.88
C LYS A 98 -11.43 -5.12 -3.97
N ALA A 99 -10.61 -4.60 -4.88
CA ALA A 99 -11.10 -3.83 -6.02
C ALA A 99 -10.12 -3.86 -7.19
N ARG A 100 -10.61 -3.53 -8.39
CA ARG A 100 -9.81 -3.31 -9.59
C ARG A 100 -9.52 -1.83 -9.76
N PHE A 101 -8.29 -1.53 -10.14
CA PHE A 101 -7.78 -0.17 -10.32
C PHE A 101 -7.21 -0.04 -11.72
N ARG A 102 -7.60 0.98 -12.47
CA ARG A 102 -7.10 1.22 -13.84
C ARG A 102 -6.64 2.66 -14.03
N MET A 103 -5.48 2.81 -14.68
CA MET A 103 -4.86 4.07 -15.08
C MET A 103 -4.30 3.91 -16.51
N GLY A 104 -4.98 4.51 -17.50
CA GLY A 104 -4.71 4.23 -18.91
C GLY A 104 -4.89 2.74 -19.22
N ASP A 105 -3.90 2.15 -19.90
CA ASP A 105 -3.92 0.73 -20.29
C ASP A 105 -3.50 -0.22 -19.16
N ARG A 106 -3.06 0.30 -18.00
CA ARG A 106 -2.64 -0.52 -16.87
C ARG A 106 -3.82 -0.75 -15.93
N GLU A 107 -4.12 -2.02 -15.70
CA GLU A 107 -5.08 -2.47 -14.69
C GLU A 107 -4.40 -3.38 -13.67
N ILE A 108 -4.76 -3.23 -12.40
CA ILE A 108 -4.33 -4.12 -11.32
C ILE A 108 -5.50 -4.43 -10.40
N GLU A 109 -5.35 -5.48 -9.61
CA GLU A 109 -6.20 -5.77 -8.48
C GLU A 109 -5.44 -5.47 -7.19
N ALA A 110 -6.11 -4.84 -6.22
CA ALA A 110 -5.50 -4.58 -4.92
C ALA A 110 -6.42 -5.00 -3.77
N VAL A 111 -5.78 -5.40 -2.68
CA VAL A 111 -6.44 -5.86 -1.45
C VAL A 111 -6.06 -4.92 -0.31
N GLY A 112 -7.03 -4.65 0.56
CA GLY A 112 -6.85 -3.98 1.84
C GLY A 112 -7.52 -4.78 2.94
N THR A 113 -6.84 -4.94 4.07
CA THR A 113 -7.38 -5.68 5.21
C THR A 113 -7.38 -4.80 6.45
N CYS A 114 -8.32 -5.07 7.35
CA CYS A 114 -8.31 -4.55 8.71
C CYS A 114 -9.06 -5.54 9.62
N SER A 115 -8.70 -5.59 10.89
CA SER A 115 -9.37 -6.46 11.85
C SER A 115 -9.64 -5.73 13.16
N THR A 116 -10.61 -6.27 13.91
CA THR A 116 -10.97 -5.77 15.24
C THR A 116 -9.83 -5.89 16.24
N ARG A 117 -8.80 -6.71 15.96
CA ARG A 117 -7.58 -6.87 16.77
C ARG A 117 -6.40 -6.00 16.35
N THR A 118 -6.56 -5.10 15.39
CA THR A 118 -5.47 -4.15 15.08
C THR A 118 -5.23 -3.21 16.27
N LYS A 119 -4.00 -2.73 16.45
CA LYS A 119 -3.64 -1.82 17.56
C LYS A 119 -4.53 -0.58 17.68
N PHE A 120 -5.10 -0.13 16.56
CA PHE A 120 -5.95 1.06 16.50
C PHE A 120 -7.38 0.80 17.01
N PHE A 121 -7.93 -0.39 16.75
CA PHE A 121 -9.32 -0.71 17.09
C PHE A 121 -9.46 -1.62 18.31
N GLY A 122 -8.58 -2.61 18.43
CA GLY A 122 -8.69 -3.67 19.42
C GLY A 122 -8.01 -3.39 20.75
N TYR A 123 -7.24 -2.31 20.88
CA TYR A 123 -6.44 -2.08 22.09
C TYR A 123 -6.74 -0.73 22.73
N VAL A 124 -6.96 -0.74 24.05
CA VAL A 124 -6.98 0.46 24.90
C VAL A 124 -5.98 0.32 26.02
N ARG A 125 -5.12 1.33 26.18
CA ARG A 125 -4.09 1.35 27.23
C ARG A 125 -3.21 0.08 27.23
N GLY A 126 -3.11 -0.62 26.11
CA GLY A 126 -2.33 -1.85 25.95
C GLY A 126 -3.11 -3.15 26.14
N GLU A 127 -4.37 -3.07 26.56
CA GLU A 127 -5.23 -4.23 26.79
C GLU A 127 -6.16 -4.45 25.61
N LEU A 128 -6.41 -5.72 25.28
CA LEU A 128 -7.34 -6.10 24.22
C LEU A 128 -8.78 -5.83 24.70
N ARG A 129 -9.53 -5.05 23.93
CA ARG A 129 -10.96 -4.81 24.15
C ARG A 129 -11.78 -6.04 23.81
N GLU A 130 -12.96 -6.13 24.43
CA GLU A 130 -13.98 -7.08 24.00
C GLU A 130 -14.47 -6.75 22.59
N LEU A 131 -14.86 -7.77 21.83
CA LEU A 131 -15.24 -7.63 20.43
C LEU A 131 -16.45 -6.69 20.26
N GLU A 132 -17.39 -6.77 21.19
CA GLU A 132 -18.62 -5.99 21.24
C GLU A 132 -18.38 -4.49 21.45
N GLU A 133 -17.22 -4.11 22.00
CA GLU A 133 -16.82 -2.72 22.20
C GLU A 133 -16.16 -2.10 20.96
N VAL A 134 -15.87 -2.91 19.94
CA VAL A 134 -15.21 -2.47 18.71
C VAL A 134 -16.24 -2.02 17.68
N ASP A 135 -16.10 -0.77 17.20
CA ASP A 135 -16.92 -0.22 16.12
C ASP A 135 -16.59 -0.89 14.76
N LEU A 136 -17.30 -1.98 14.45
CA LEU A 136 -17.15 -2.75 13.22
C LEU A 136 -17.25 -1.91 11.93
N PRO A 137 -18.20 -0.96 11.79
CA PRO A 137 -18.23 -0.01 10.68
C PRO A 137 -16.89 0.70 10.43
N SER A 138 -16.18 1.12 11.47
CA SER A 138 -14.87 1.79 11.32
C SER A 138 -13.78 0.81 10.89
N VAL A 139 -13.77 -0.42 11.40
CA VAL A 139 -12.84 -1.47 10.94
C VAL A 139 -13.06 -1.79 9.46
N ARG A 140 -14.32 -1.93 9.04
CA ARG A 140 -14.70 -2.13 7.64
C ARG A 140 -14.24 -0.98 6.75
N LYS A 141 -14.48 0.27 7.16
CA LYS A 141 -14.01 1.48 6.44
C LYS A 141 -12.48 1.50 6.34
N ALA A 142 -11.77 1.10 7.39
CA ALA A 142 -10.31 1.03 7.36
C ALA A 142 -9.78 0.00 6.35
N ALA A 143 -10.43 -1.17 6.22
CA ALA A 143 -10.08 -2.14 5.17
C ALA A 143 -10.26 -1.55 3.76
N ILE A 144 -11.37 -0.85 3.51
CA ILE A 144 -11.63 -0.15 2.23
C ILE A 144 -10.56 0.92 1.96
N SER A 145 -10.26 1.75 2.95
CA SER A 145 -9.22 2.78 2.86
C SER A 145 -7.85 2.20 2.53
N ASN A 146 -7.49 1.06 3.16
CA ASN A 146 -6.26 0.32 2.87
C ASN A 146 -6.25 -0.20 1.43
N CYS A 147 -7.37 -0.72 0.93
CA CYS A 147 -7.50 -1.23 -0.44
C CYS A 147 -7.27 -0.10 -1.45
N LYS A 148 -7.99 1.02 -1.29
CA LYS A 148 -7.86 2.21 -2.15
C LYS A 148 -6.42 2.72 -2.18
N ARG A 149 -5.83 2.92 -1.00
CA ARG A 149 -4.44 3.36 -0.86
C ARG A 149 -3.47 2.40 -1.57
N ASN A 150 -3.63 1.10 -1.35
CA ASN A 150 -2.75 0.10 -1.96
C ASN A 150 -2.85 0.09 -3.49
N GLY A 151 -4.05 0.15 -4.05
CA GLY A 151 -4.26 0.19 -5.50
C GLY A 151 -3.67 1.44 -6.14
N ILE A 152 -3.97 2.61 -5.59
CA ILE A 152 -3.48 3.90 -6.10
C ILE A 152 -1.95 3.96 -6.06
N LEU A 153 -1.33 3.64 -4.92
CA LEU A 153 0.13 3.69 -4.79
C LEU A 153 0.84 2.68 -5.70
N THR A 154 0.25 1.50 -5.91
CA THR A 154 0.82 0.47 -6.79
C THR A 154 0.78 0.89 -8.26
N LEU A 155 -0.30 1.54 -8.71
CA LEU A 155 -0.38 2.07 -10.07
C LEU A 155 0.60 3.22 -10.29
N LEU A 156 0.74 4.12 -9.33
CA LEU A 156 1.67 5.25 -9.42
C LEU A 156 3.14 4.87 -9.21
N GLY A 157 3.41 3.65 -8.75
CA GLY A 157 4.76 3.23 -8.37
C GLY A 157 5.29 3.91 -7.09
N LEU A 158 4.42 4.54 -6.30
CA LEU A 158 4.78 5.31 -5.10
C LEU A 158 4.82 4.42 -3.85
N ARG A 159 5.56 3.31 -3.92
CA ARG A 159 5.73 2.37 -2.81
C ARG A 159 7.03 2.73 -2.09
N SER A 160 6.91 3.26 -0.88
CA SER A 160 8.04 3.60 0.02
C SER A 160 8.83 4.86 -0.35
N PRO A 161 8.20 6.05 -0.39
CA PRO A 161 8.93 7.30 -0.50
C PRO A 161 9.79 7.55 0.75
N THR A 162 10.88 8.29 0.58
CA THR A 162 11.78 8.71 1.67
C THR A 162 11.46 10.12 2.16
N TYR A 163 11.98 10.51 3.32
CA TYR A 163 11.85 11.90 3.77
C TYR A 163 12.59 12.88 2.85
N GLU A 164 13.67 12.42 2.22
CA GLU A 164 14.43 13.14 1.21
C GLU A 164 13.55 13.40 -0.02
N ASP A 165 12.81 12.40 -0.50
CA ASP A 165 11.87 12.56 -1.63
C ASP A 165 10.78 13.59 -1.30
N LEU A 166 10.23 13.52 -0.08
CA LEU A 166 9.21 14.45 0.39
C LEU A 166 9.75 15.89 0.46
N LYS A 167 10.94 16.08 1.04
CA LYS A 167 11.62 17.40 1.08
C LYS A 167 11.91 17.91 -0.32
N ALA A 168 12.40 17.07 -1.21
CA ALA A 168 12.68 17.42 -2.60
C ALA A 168 11.41 17.83 -3.37
N ALA A 169 10.24 17.32 -2.95
CA ALA A 169 8.93 17.73 -3.46
C ALA A 169 8.36 19.00 -2.80
N GLY A 170 9.07 19.61 -1.84
CA GLY A 170 8.65 20.81 -1.13
C GLY A 170 7.72 20.55 0.06
N ILE A 171 7.62 19.31 0.54
CA ILE A 171 6.78 18.97 1.69
C ILE A 171 7.56 19.26 2.98
N ASP A 172 6.93 20.04 3.87
CA ASP A 172 7.47 20.34 5.18
C ASP A 172 7.35 19.13 6.11
N VAL A 173 8.38 18.28 6.12
CA VAL A 173 8.42 17.05 6.91
C VAL A 173 8.36 17.29 8.43
N SER A 174 8.67 18.51 8.89
CA SER A 174 8.61 18.86 10.31
C SER A 174 7.17 18.94 10.84
N LYS A 175 6.21 19.16 9.93
CA LYS A 175 4.77 19.25 10.25
C LYS A 175 4.03 17.93 10.12
N ILE A 176 4.72 16.86 9.68
CA ILE A 176 4.12 15.55 9.54
C ILE A 176 3.82 14.98 10.93
N GLN A 177 2.58 14.54 11.14
CA GLN A 177 2.16 13.96 12.41
C GLN A 177 2.89 12.63 12.65
N LYS A 178 3.41 12.44 13.86
CA LYS A 178 4.10 11.20 14.26
C LYS A 178 3.16 10.23 14.96
N VAL A 179 3.19 8.98 14.51
CA VAL A 179 2.54 7.84 15.15
C VAL A 179 3.63 6.96 15.73
N GLU A 180 3.88 7.13 17.03
CA GLU A 180 4.85 6.30 17.75
C GLU A 180 4.17 5.01 18.23
N TYR A 181 4.70 3.87 17.79
CA TYR A 181 4.37 2.59 18.41
C TYR A 181 5.27 2.41 19.64
N ARG A 182 4.67 2.30 20.83
CA ARG A 182 5.44 1.89 22.03
C ARG A 182 6.17 0.58 21.72
N LYS A 183 7.50 0.60 21.79
CA LYS A 183 8.33 -0.62 21.75
C LYS A 183 8.05 -1.42 23.01
N GLY A 184 7.62 -2.68 22.85
CA GLY A 184 7.45 -3.62 23.95
C GLY A 184 6.00 -3.83 24.39
N GLY A 185 5.19 -4.46 23.55
CA GLY A 185 4.16 -5.37 24.06
C GLY A 185 4.81 -6.75 24.13
N LYS A 186 5.19 -7.18 25.34
CA LYS A 186 5.45 -8.60 25.61
C LYS A 186 4.14 -9.37 25.48
#